data_AF-A0A537FPS4-F1
#
_entry.id   AF-A0A537FPS4-F1
#
_cell.length_a   1.000
_cell.length_b   1.000
_cell.length_c   1.000
_cell.angle_alpha   90.00
_cell.angle_beta   90.00
_cell.angle_gamma   90.00
#
_symmetry.space_group_name_H-M   'P 1'
#
loop_
_entity.id
_entity.type
_entity.pdbx_description
1 polymer ?
#
loop_
_entity_poly.entity_id
_entity_poly.type
_entity_poly.pdbx_seq_one_letter_code
_entity_poly.pdbx_strand_id
1 'polypeptide(L)'
;MSAQPVERWAVASLVAARVVYAVNWLNIGALFYLMSSDLNSGVSGLGTLTSSFYLGVGLMQVPGGVLAAKWGPKHTVTTGMLVSSLAVLATSVSISLPEVAVL
;
A
#
# COMPACT_ATOMS: atom_id res chain seq x y z
N MET A 1 -6.09 15.78 30.69
CA MET A 1 -5.07 16.29 29.74
C MET A 1 -5.74 16.61 28.41
N SER A 2 -6.07 17.88 28.16
CA SER A 2 -6.63 18.32 26.88
C SER A 2 -5.51 18.40 25.84
N ALA A 3 -5.54 17.53 24.83
CA ALA A 3 -4.59 17.55 23.72
C ALA A 3 -4.60 18.93 23.03
N GLN A 4 -3.41 19.48 22.80
CA GLN A 4 -3.20 20.77 22.14
C GLN A 4 -3.78 20.70 20.70
N PRO A 5 -4.27 21.81 20.10
CA PRO A 5 -4.92 21.78 18.79
C PRO A 5 -4.07 21.14 17.69
N VAL A 6 -2.74 21.28 17.74
CA VAL A 6 -1.79 20.63 16.81
C VAL A 6 -1.81 19.10 16.88
N GLU A 7 -2.00 18.51 18.07
CA GLU A 7 -2.09 17.05 18.22
C GLU A 7 -3.36 16.50 17.58
N ARG A 8 -4.46 17.24 17.64
CA ARG A 8 -5.73 16.83 17.02
C ARG A 8 -5.61 16.73 15.50
N TRP A 9 -4.93 17.68 14.87
CA TRP A 9 -4.67 17.67 13.43
C TRP A 9 -3.73 16.54 13.01
N ALA A 10 -2.73 16.21 13.83
CA ALA A 10 -1.84 15.08 13.57
C ALA A 10 -2.55 13.73 13.68
N VAL A 11 -3.48 13.57 14.63
CA VAL A 11 -4.30 12.36 14.73
C VAL A 11 -5.28 12.28 13.55
N ALA A 12 -5.92 13.40 13.18
CA ALA A 12 -6.82 13.44 12.04
C ALA A 12 -6.12 13.05 10.73
N SER A 13 -4.89 13.51 10.50
CA SER A 13 -4.11 13.14 9.33
C SER A 13 -3.70 11.66 9.33
N LEU A 14 -3.38 11.09 10.49
CA LEU A 14 -3.14 9.65 10.63
C LEU A 14 -4.39 8.81 10.32
N VAL A 15 -5.57 9.26 10.75
CA VAL A 15 -6.84 8.60 10.44
C VAL A 15 -7.14 8.69 8.95
N ALA A 16 -6.97 9.86 8.33
CA ALA A 16 -7.14 10.02 6.89
C ALA A 16 -6.18 9.13 6.09
N ALA A 17 -4.91 9.05 6.50
CA ALA A 17 -3.93 8.13 5.94
C ALA A 17 -4.41 6.67 6.01
N ARG A 18 -5.01 6.25 7.13
CA ARG A 18 -5.57 4.91 7.26
C ARG A 18 -6.72 4.62 6.30
N VAL A 19 -7.55 5.62 5.99
CA VAL A 19 -8.61 5.47 4.97
C VAL A 19 -8.00 5.24 3.59
N VAL A 20 -6.99 6.03 3.21
CA VAL A 20 -6.29 5.86 1.92
C VAL A 20 -5.64 4.47 1.83
N TYR A 21 -5.01 4.02 2.91
CA TYR A 21 -4.44 2.67 2.98
C TYR A 21 -5.52 1.59 2.81
N ALA A 22 -6.69 1.74 3.45
CA ALA A 22 -7.80 0.80 3.29
C ALA A 22 -8.32 0.76 1.85
N VAL A 23 -8.43 1.92 1.19
CA VAL A 23 -8.80 1.98 -0.23
C VAL A 23 -7.77 1.24 -1.09
N ASN A 24 -6.47 1.44 -0.83
CA ASN A 24 -5.41 0.74 -1.55
C ASN A 24 -5.54 -0.79 -1.39
N TRP A 25 -5.88 -1.25 -0.19
CA TRP A 25 -6.10 -2.66 0.12
C TRP A 25 -7.31 -3.24 -0.62
N LEU A 26 -8.39 -2.48 -0.75
CA LEU A 26 -9.62 -2.91 -1.43
C LEU A 26 -9.53 -2.78 -2.96
N ASN A 27 -8.65 -1.90 -3.46
CA ASN A 27 -8.53 -1.59 -4.88
C ASN A 27 -8.11 -2.82 -5.69
N ILE A 28 -7.18 -3.63 -5.19
CA ILE A 28 -6.72 -4.87 -5.84
C ILE A 28 -7.92 -5.80 -6.09
N GLY A 29 -8.73 -6.07 -5.06
CA GLY A 29 -9.91 -6.93 -5.19
C GLY A 29 -10.99 -6.38 -6.13
N ALA A 30 -11.20 -5.05 -6.14
CA ALA A 30 -12.21 -4.41 -6.98
C ALA A 30 -11.81 -4.38 -8.46
N LEU A 31 -10.54 -4.12 -8.76
CA LEU A 31 -10.02 -4.06 -10.13
C LEU A 31 -9.55 -5.41 -10.67
N PHE A 32 -9.60 -6.45 -9.85
CA PHE A 32 -9.04 -7.77 -10.14
C PHE A 32 -9.52 -8.37 -11.46
N TYR A 33 -10.83 -8.33 -11.72
CA TYR A 33 -11.41 -8.83 -12.98
C TYR A 33 -10.96 -8.02 -14.20
N LEU A 34 -10.91 -6.69 -14.06
CA LEU A 34 -10.50 -5.78 -15.14
C LEU A 34 -9.01 -5.98 -15.48
N MET A 35 -8.14 -6.11 -14.47
CA MET A 35 -6.71 -6.40 -14.67
C MET A 35 -6.49 -7.76 -15.34
N SER A 36 -7.26 -8.79 -15.00
CA SER A 36 -7.18 -10.10 -15.67
C SER A 36 -7.55 -10.01 -17.15
N SER A 37 -8.58 -9.23 -17.48
CA SER A 37 -9.01 -9.00 -18.86
C SER A 37 -7.99 -8.19 -19.65
N ASP A 38 -7.42 -7.14 -19.07
CA ASP A 38 -6.44 -6.26 -19.73
C ASP A 38 -5.08 -6.96 -19.93
N LEU A 39 -4.61 -7.71 -18.94
CA LEU A 39 -3.30 -8.38 -18.98
C LEU A 39 -3.35 -9.75 -19.70
N ASN A 40 -4.50 -10.11 -20.30
CA ASN A 40 -4.77 -11.40 -20.95
C ASN A 40 -4.27 -12.61 -20.15
N SER A 41 -4.36 -12.48 -18.82
CA SER A 41 -3.78 -13.41 -17.87
C SER A 41 -4.92 -14.08 -17.15
N GLY A 42 -5.06 -15.39 -17.37
CA GLY A 42 -6.11 -16.19 -16.74
C GLY A 42 -5.99 -16.22 -15.21
N VAL A 43 -6.76 -17.11 -14.58
CA VAL A 43 -6.85 -17.27 -13.12
C VAL A 43 -5.49 -17.42 -12.42
N SER A 44 -4.48 -17.95 -13.12
CA SER A 44 -3.11 -18.09 -12.62
C SER A 44 -2.40 -16.75 -12.40
N GLY A 45 -2.51 -15.79 -13.33
CA GLY A 45 -1.86 -14.47 -13.19
C GLY A 45 -2.46 -13.64 -12.06
N LEU A 46 -3.76 -13.82 -11.81
CA LEU A 46 -4.46 -13.24 -10.66
C LEU A 46 -3.91 -13.74 -9.33
N GLY A 47 -3.73 -15.06 -9.19
CA GLY A 47 -3.13 -15.65 -8.00
C GLY A 47 -1.74 -15.08 -7.72
N THR A 48 -0.91 -14.95 -8.76
CA THR A 48 0.44 -14.38 -8.65
C THR A 48 0.43 -12.95 -8.14
N LEU A 49 -0.47 -12.09 -8.65
CA LEU A 49 -0.54 -10.68 -8.25
C LEU A 49 -0.96 -10.52 -6.78
N THR A 50 -1.98 -11.25 -6.33
CA THR A 50 -2.40 -11.20 -4.91
C THR A 50 -1.34 -11.79 -4.00
N SER A 51 -0.68 -12.89 -4.41
CA SER A 51 0.41 -13.48 -3.64
C SER A 51 1.60 -12.53 -3.52
N SER A 52 2.00 -11.84 -4.59
CA SER A 52 3.12 -10.90 -4.53
C SER A 52 2.82 -9.71 -3.61
N PHE A 53 1.60 -9.18 -3.65
CA PHE A 53 1.15 -8.13 -2.74
C PHE A 53 1.24 -8.57 -1.27
N TYR A 54 0.66 -9.72 -0.91
CA TYR A 54 0.70 -10.22 0.46
C TYR A 54 2.12 -10.57 0.91
N LEU A 55 2.95 -11.09 0.00
CA LEU A 55 4.35 -11.38 0.28
C LEU A 55 5.14 -10.11 0.55
N GLY A 56 4.94 -9.04 -0.24
CA GLY A 56 5.54 -7.73 0.01
C GLY A 56 5.11 -7.13 1.35
N VAL A 57 3.81 -7.17 1.68
CA VAL A 57 3.29 -6.71 2.98
C VAL A 57 3.89 -7.51 4.13
N GLY A 58 3.96 -8.84 3.99
CA GLY A 58 4.54 -9.72 5.01
C GLY A 58 6.03 -9.45 5.24
N LEU A 59 6.81 -9.33 4.16
CA LEU A 59 8.24 -9.03 4.24
C LEU A 59 8.53 -7.67 4.86
N MET A 60 7.70 -6.65 4.58
CA MET A 60 7.89 -5.30 5.09
C MET A 60 7.38 -5.08 6.51
N GLN A 61 6.63 -6.03 7.08
CA GLN A 61 6.03 -5.87 8.40
C GLN A 61 7.08 -5.78 9.52
N VAL A 62 8.07 -6.68 9.50
CA VAL A 62 9.17 -6.69 10.50
C VAL A 62 10.10 -5.50 10.32
N PRO A 63 10.66 -5.20 9.11
CA PRO A 63 11.45 -4.01 8.88
C PRO A 63 10.70 -2.72 9.22
N GLY A 64 9.42 -2.62 8.84
CA GLY A 64 8.58 -1.47 9.16
C GLY A 64 8.42 -1.25 10.66
N GLY A 65 8.23 -2.32 11.44
CA GLY A 65 8.21 -2.26 12.90
C GLY A 65 9.54 -1.79 13.51
N VAL A 66 10.67 -2.29 13.00
CA VAL A 66 12.01 -1.86 13.43
C VAL A 66 12.26 -0.40 13.10
N LEU A 67 11.90 0.05 11.89
CA LEU A 67 12.01 1.45 11.48
C LEU A 67 11.14 2.36 12.35
N ALA A 68 9.92 1.94 12.69
CA ALA A 68 9.03 2.69 13.58
C ALA A 68 9.61 2.81 15.00
N ALA A 69 10.28 1.77 15.50
CA ALA A 69 10.94 1.82 16.80
C ALA A 69 12.18 2.73 16.79
N LYS A 70 12.93 2.78 15.68
CA LYS A 70 14.20 3.52 15.58
C LYS A 70 14.03 4.99 15.19
N TRP A 71 13.13 5.29 14.25
CA TRP A 71 12.92 6.65 13.70
C TRP A 71 11.62 7.30 14.15
N GLY A 72 10.83 6.57 14.94
CA GLY A 72 9.54 7.00 15.42
C GLY A 72 8.42 6.75 14.41
N PRO A 73 7.20 6.47 14.90
CA PRO A 73 6.09 6.01 14.06
C PRO A 73 5.63 7.05 13.03
N LYS A 74 5.76 8.35 13.32
CA LYS A 74 5.36 9.42 12.40
C LYS A 74 6.17 9.40 11.10
N HIS A 75 7.50 9.30 11.20
CA HIS A 75 8.38 9.30 10.04
C HIS A 75 8.19 8.03 9.22
N THR A 76 8.08 6.88 9.89
CA THR A 76 7.89 5.57 9.22
C THR A 76 6.56 5.47 8.48
N VAL A 77 5.46 5.95 9.08
CA VAL A 77 4.16 5.97 8.39
C VAL A 77 4.20 6.90 7.18
N THR A 78 4.84 8.07 7.31
CA THR A 78 4.92 9.04 6.21
C THR A 78 5.74 8.49 5.04
N THR A 79 6.91 7.91 5.30
CA THR A 79 7.73 7.31 4.24
C THR A 79 7.07 6.09 3.61
N GLY A 80 6.46 5.20 4.41
CA GLY A 80 5.74 4.05 3.90
C GLY A 80 4.57 4.45 2.98
N MET A 81 3.84 5.49 3.36
CA MET A 81 2.73 6.02 2.57
C MET A 81 3.21 6.70 1.27
N LEU A 82 4.34 7.41 1.31
CA LEU A 82 4.97 7.95 0.10
C LEU A 82 5.41 6.85 -0.87
N VAL A 83 6.07 5.81 -0.37
CA VAL A 83 6.50 4.66 -1.19
C VAL A 83 5.30 3.96 -1.82
N SER A 84 4.27 3.67 -1.02
CA SER A 84 3.00 3.09 -1.51
C SER A 84 2.34 3.95 -2.59
N SER A 85 2.31 5.27 -2.41
CA SER A 85 1.71 6.18 -3.38
C SER A 85 2.47 6.18 -4.71
N LEU A 86 3.81 6.16 -4.65
CA LEU A 86 4.65 6.08 -5.85
C LEU A 86 4.47 4.74 -6.59
N ALA A 87 4.38 3.63 -5.86
CA ALA A 87 4.13 2.31 -6.43
C ALA A 87 2.77 2.24 -7.17
N VAL A 88 1.73 2.82 -6.59
CA VAL A 88 0.40 2.91 -7.22
C VAL A 88 0.43 3.74 -8.50
N LEU A 89 1.14 4.88 -8.49
CA LEU A 89 1.31 5.69 -9.69
C LEU A 89 2.08 4.94 -10.78
N ALA A 90 3.12 4.19 -10.40
CA ALA A 90 3.86 3.34 -11.34
C ALA A 90 2.98 2.21 -11.91
N THR A 91 2.12 1.62 -11.09
CA THR A 91 1.16 0.58 -11.50
C THR A 91 0.21 1.10 -12.58
N SER A 92 -0.22 2.37 -12.50
CA SER A 92 -1.09 2.98 -13.49
C SER A 92 -0.48 3.08 -14.90
N VAL A 93 0.85 3.02 -15.02
CA VAL A 93 1.58 3.11 -16.30
C VAL A 93 2.07 1.73 -16.75
N SER A 94 1.91 0.71 -15.90
CA SER A 94 2.42 -0.64 -16.14
C SER A 94 1.58 -1.36 -17.21
N ILE A 95 2.26 -2.05 -18.12
CA ILE A 95 1.64 -2.68 -19.31
C ILE A 95 1.71 -4.21 -19.19
N SER A 96 2.54 -4.73 -18.29
CA SER A 96 2.79 -6.16 -18.13
C SER A 96 2.56 -6.65 -16.70
N LEU A 97 2.13 -7.91 -16.58
CA LEU A 97 1.82 -8.54 -15.28
C LEU A 97 3.04 -8.67 -14.35
N PRO A 98 4.26 -9.00 -14.85
CA PRO A 98 5.45 -9.04 -14.00
C PRO A 98 5.83 -7.67 -13.43
N GLU A 99 5.63 -6.59 -14.19
CA GLU A 99 5.89 -5.23 -13.71
C GLU A 99 4.92 -4.86 -12.57
N VAL A 100 3.62 -5.10 -12.75
CA VAL A 100 2.62 -4.87 -11.70
C VAL A 100 2.91 -5.73 -10.45
N ALA A 101 3.40 -6.95 -10.62
CA ALA A 101 3.66 -7.85 -9.49
C ALA A 101 4.82 -7.40 -8.58
N VAL A 102 5.73 -6.56 -9.07
CA VAL A 102 6.92 -6.08 -8.33
C VAL A 102 6.69 -4.71 -7.68
N LEU A 103 5.67 -3.97 -8.12
CA LEU A 103 5.31 -2.65 -7.62
C LEU A 103 4.42 -2.74 -6.37
#